data_AF-A0A314UCC2-F1
#
_entry.id   AF-A0A314UCC2-F1
#
_cell.length_a   1.000
_cell.length_b   1.000
_cell.length_c   1.000
_cell.angle_alpha   90.00
_cell.angle_beta   90.00
_cell.angle_gamma   90.00
#
_symmetry.space_group_name_H-M   'P 1'
#
loop_
_entity.id
_entity.type
_entity.pdbx_description
1 polymer ?
#
loop_
_entity_poly.entity_id
_entity_poly.type
_entity_poly.pdbx_seq_one_letter_code
_entity_poly.pdbx_strand_id
1 'polypeptide(L)'
;MQALERICRRSSGPAGARADRDFLFQNSPEDVGGMHAAAGILTARGGMTSHAAVVARGWGKCCVSGCSDIIRVNDTEKVAVIRNTVINEGEWLSLNGSTDEVILGKQPLSPPALSVDLETFMSWADKVRRLKVMANADTPEDALTARNNGAQGIGLCRTEHMFFASDDRIKAVRRMIMAATTEQRKAALNLLLPYQRSDFEGIFRAMDGLPVTIRLLDPPLHEYLPEGDLDQIVSELTAETGMTEDEVFSRIEKLSEVKPMLCFRGCRLGISYPELTEMQARAIFQAAVSMSNQGVKVFLEIMVPLVGTPQELRHQVSLIRSVANKVFSEMGTTLSYKVGTMIEIPRAALVADEIAKEAEFFSFGTNDLTQMTFGYSRDDVGKFLPIYLSKGLLQNDPFEVLDQRGVGQLIKMDTKKGRAARPSLMVGICGEHGGEPSSVAFFAEAGLDYVSCSPFRVPVARLAAAQVAV
;
A
#
# COMPACT_ATOMS: atom_id res chain seq x y z
N MET A 1 6.06 0.39 22.58
CA MET A 1 5.14 1.29 23.29
C MET A 1 5.34 2.71 22.75
N GLN A 2 4.52 3.11 21.78
CA GLN A 2 4.31 4.49 21.34
C GLN A 2 2.80 4.68 21.52
N ALA A 3 2.21 5.71 22.12
CA ALA A 3 2.62 7.08 22.33
C ALA A 3 1.92 7.63 23.61
N LEU A 4 2.44 8.71 24.17
CA LEU A 4 1.66 9.68 24.96
C LEU A 4 0.77 10.40 23.93
N GLU A 5 -0.48 10.81 24.20
CA GLU A 5 -1.14 12.02 23.61
C GLU A 5 -2.65 12.18 23.93
N ARG A 6 -3.27 13.31 23.53
CA ARG A 6 -4.68 13.69 23.83
C ARG A 6 -5.63 13.09 22.79
N ILE A 7 -6.94 13.08 23.06
CA ILE A 7 -7.97 12.67 22.08
C ILE A 7 -8.48 13.93 21.34
N CYS A 8 -8.47 13.94 20.00
CA CYS A 8 -9.19 14.93 19.19
C CYS A 8 -9.66 14.31 17.88
N ARG A 9 -10.76 14.83 17.30
CA ARG A 9 -11.29 14.37 16.02
C ARG A 9 -11.82 15.47 15.11
N ARG A 10 -11.40 15.36 13.84
CA ARG A 10 -11.84 16.10 12.63
C ARG A 10 -11.75 17.63 12.78
N SER A 11 -10.68 18.24 12.26
CA SER A 11 -10.64 19.69 12.07
C SER A 11 -11.37 20.07 10.77
N SER A 12 -12.59 20.56 10.88
CA SER A 12 -13.26 21.30 9.80
C SER A 12 -12.79 22.75 9.81
N GLY A 13 -11.70 23.08 9.10
CA GLY A 13 -11.29 24.48 8.91
C GLY A 13 -9.83 24.68 8.46
N PRO A 14 -9.53 25.77 7.73
CA PRO A 14 -8.28 25.95 7.02
C PRO A 14 -7.13 26.33 7.97
N ALA A 15 -5.94 25.78 7.70
CA ALA A 15 -4.62 26.28 8.07
C ALA A 15 -4.50 26.94 9.46
N GLY A 16 -4.43 26.13 10.51
CA GLY A 16 -4.18 26.62 11.86
C GLY A 16 -3.91 25.56 12.92
N ALA A 17 -3.30 24.42 12.57
CA ALA A 17 -2.93 23.42 13.56
C ALA A 17 -1.67 23.87 14.30
N ARG A 18 -1.83 24.34 15.55
CA ARG A 18 -0.77 24.15 16.54
C ARG A 18 -0.56 22.65 16.71
N ALA A 19 0.69 22.24 16.90
CA ALA A 19 1.11 20.85 17.10
C ALA A 19 0.55 20.27 18.41
N ASP A 20 -0.76 20.10 18.49
CA ASP A 20 -1.43 19.21 19.42
C ASP A 20 -1.71 17.89 18.70
N ARG A 21 -1.82 16.85 19.51
CA ARG A 21 -1.40 15.50 19.20
C ARG A 21 -2.52 14.54 19.63
N ASP A 22 -3.10 13.77 18.69
CA ASP A 22 -4.51 13.31 18.76
C ASP A 22 -4.76 11.80 18.40
N PHE A 23 -6.00 11.27 18.60
CA PHE A 23 -6.44 9.87 18.32
C PHE A 23 -7.69 9.77 17.39
N LEU A 24 -7.67 8.89 16.37
CA LEU A 24 -8.78 8.64 15.39
C LEU A 24 -9.47 7.24 15.54
N PHE A 25 -10.77 7.10 15.19
CA PHE A 25 -11.73 6.00 15.48
C PHE A 25 -12.63 5.69 14.28
N GLN A 26 -12.52 6.41 13.17
CA GLN A 26 -13.12 6.05 11.88
C GLN A 26 -12.11 6.35 10.78
N ASN A 27 -12.13 5.58 9.69
CA ASN A 27 -11.21 5.77 8.58
C ASN A 27 -11.94 5.70 7.25
N SER A 28 -11.94 6.82 6.54
CA SER A 28 -12.02 6.91 5.09
C SER A 28 -10.63 7.27 4.54
N PRO A 29 -10.42 7.23 3.21
CA PRO A 29 -9.19 7.76 2.61
C PRO A 29 -8.95 9.25 2.88
N GLU A 30 -9.98 10.00 3.29
CA GLU A 30 -9.87 11.41 3.69
C GLU A 30 -9.22 11.58 5.07
N ASP A 31 -9.21 10.53 5.90
CA ASP A 31 -8.64 10.57 7.25
C ASP A 31 -7.12 10.38 7.29
N VAL A 32 -6.47 10.07 6.15
CA VAL A 32 -5.02 9.75 6.08
C VAL A 32 -4.15 10.86 6.67
N GLY A 33 -4.47 12.12 6.38
CA GLY A 33 -3.73 13.26 6.94
C GLY A 33 -3.83 13.33 8.47
N GLY A 34 -5.03 13.10 9.01
CA GLY A 34 -5.26 13.04 10.45
C GLY A 34 -4.57 11.84 11.10
N MET A 35 -4.63 10.67 10.45
CA MET A 35 -3.99 9.45 10.93
C MET A 35 -2.45 9.62 11.01
N HIS A 36 -1.87 10.36 10.05
CA HIS A 36 -0.44 10.66 10.07
C HIS A 36 -0.06 11.65 11.18
N ALA A 37 -0.94 12.60 11.50
CA ALA A 37 -0.72 13.52 12.63
C ALA A 37 -0.90 12.84 14.00
N ALA A 38 -1.75 11.82 14.08
CA ALA A 38 -2.11 11.13 15.31
C ALA A 38 -0.95 10.33 15.95
N ALA A 39 -0.98 10.20 17.27
CA ALA A 39 -0.03 9.40 18.06
C ALA A 39 -0.25 7.90 17.88
N GLY A 40 -1.54 7.56 17.82
CA GLY A 40 -2.04 6.21 17.63
C GLY A 40 -3.46 6.24 17.10
N ILE A 41 -3.91 5.08 16.63
CA ILE A 41 -5.19 4.93 15.95
C ILE A 41 -5.96 3.80 16.63
N LEU A 42 -7.24 4.00 16.89
CA LEU A 42 -8.06 3.02 17.59
C LEU A 42 -9.38 2.86 16.85
N THR A 43 -9.61 1.76 16.15
CA THR A 43 -10.77 1.65 15.24
C THR A 43 -11.81 0.66 15.77
N ALA A 44 -13.10 1.01 15.67
CA ALA A 44 -14.18 0.09 16.05
C ALA A 44 -14.34 -1.06 15.04
N ARG A 45 -14.05 -0.82 13.75
CA ARG A 45 -14.13 -1.80 12.67
C ARG A 45 -12.78 -1.98 11.97
N GLY A 46 -12.66 -3.05 11.18
CA GLY A 46 -11.47 -3.39 10.41
C GLY A 46 -10.55 -4.35 11.16
N GLY A 47 -10.01 -5.35 10.45
CA GLY A 47 -9.05 -6.30 11.02
C GLY A 47 -7.61 -5.79 10.97
N MET A 48 -6.68 -6.64 11.41
CA MET A 48 -5.23 -6.38 11.38
C MET A 48 -4.73 -6.00 9.98
N THR A 49 -5.38 -6.41 8.91
CA THR A 49 -5.00 -6.04 7.54
C THR A 49 -5.93 -5.03 6.88
N SER A 50 -6.77 -4.32 7.64
CA SER A 50 -7.53 -3.18 7.12
C SER A 50 -6.63 -2.06 6.61
N HIS A 51 -7.17 -1.17 5.77
CA HIS A 51 -6.45 -0.01 5.24
C HIS A 51 -5.74 0.79 6.37
N ALA A 52 -6.47 1.10 7.45
CA ALA A 52 -5.94 1.84 8.58
C ALA A 52 -4.76 1.15 9.28
N ALA A 53 -4.88 -0.16 9.51
CA ALA A 53 -3.82 -0.94 10.16
C ALA A 53 -2.56 -1.04 9.27
N VAL A 54 -2.73 -1.21 7.95
CA VAL A 54 -1.62 -1.26 6.99
C VAL A 54 -0.91 0.09 6.91
N VAL A 55 -1.66 1.19 6.80
CA VAL A 55 -1.10 2.55 6.75
C VAL A 55 -0.39 2.90 8.06
N ALA A 56 -1.01 2.61 9.22
CA ALA A 56 -0.39 2.85 10.53
C ALA A 56 0.91 2.08 10.73
N ARG A 57 0.95 0.79 10.34
CA ARG A 57 2.18 -0.02 10.34
C ARG A 57 3.22 0.50 9.36
N GLY A 58 2.79 1.09 8.24
CA GLY A 58 3.63 1.85 7.32
C GLY A 58 4.45 2.90 8.06
N TRP A 59 3.77 3.71 8.88
CA TRP A 59 4.37 4.79 9.65
C TRP A 59 4.95 4.37 11.00
N GLY A 60 4.91 3.07 11.33
CA GLY A 60 5.33 2.57 12.64
C GLY A 60 4.48 3.11 13.80
N LYS A 61 3.28 3.61 13.52
CA LYS A 61 2.36 4.15 14.51
C LYS A 61 1.57 3.04 15.18
N CYS A 62 1.29 3.23 16.47
CA CYS A 62 0.46 2.30 17.22
C CYS A 62 -0.97 2.31 16.68
N CYS A 63 -1.48 1.16 16.26
CA CYS A 63 -2.87 1.00 15.83
C CYS A 63 -3.46 -0.22 16.51
N VAL A 64 -4.64 -0.04 17.12
CA VAL A 64 -5.48 -1.14 17.63
C VAL A 64 -6.76 -1.12 16.81
N SER A 65 -7.02 -2.17 16.04
CA SER A 65 -8.14 -2.21 15.09
C SER A 65 -9.14 -3.31 15.44
N GLY A 66 -10.42 -3.08 15.13
CA GLY A 66 -11.46 -4.12 15.25
C GLY A 66 -12.09 -4.21 16.63
N CYS A 67 -12.13 -3.11 17.37
CA CYS A 67 -12.64 -3.03 18.74
C CYS A 67 -14.17 -2.90 18.83
N SER A 68 -14.94 -3.55 17.95
CA SER A 68 -16.39 -3.34 17.82
C SER A 68 -17.17 -3.67 19.09
N ASP A 69 -16.66 -4.62 19.87
CA ASP A 69 -17.34 -5.14 21.06
C ASP A 69 -17.08 -4.26 22.29
N ILE A 70 -16.11 -3.36 22.20
CA ILE A 70 -15.65 -2.54 23.33
C ILE A 70 -15.72 -1.05 23.06
N ILE A 71 -15.92 -0.57 21.83
CA ILE A 71 -15.92 0.87 21.51
C ILE A 71 -17.20 1.27 20.78
N ARG A 72 -17.86 2.30 21.30
CA ARG A 72 -18.90 3.06 20.61
C ARG A 72 -18.50 4.52 20.54
N VAL A 73 -18.62 5.11 19.37
CA VAL A 73 -18.26 6.51 19.14
C VAL A 73 -19.54 7.27 18.85
N ASN A 74 -19.77 8.36 19.56
CA ASN A 74 -20.83 9.31 19.28
C ASN A 74 -20.19 10.59 18.76
N ASP A 75 -20.24 10.78 17.44
CA ASP A 75 -19.63 11.93 16.79
C ASP A 75 -20.34 13.25 17.13
N THR A 76 -21.65 13.21 17.35
CA THR A 76 -22.45 14.40 17.71
C THR A 76 -22.10 14.92 19.10
N GLU A 77 -21.93 14.01 20.07
CA GLU A 77 -21.61 14.36 21.46
C GLU A 77 -20.11 14.45 21.73
N LYS A 78 -19.26 14.11 20.76
CA LYS A 78 -17.79 14.07 20.87
C LYS A 78 -17.29 13.19 22.01
N VAL A 79 -17.93 12.02 22.15
CA VAL A 79 -17.68 11.06 23.23
C VAL A 79 -17.40 9.68 22.65
N ALA A 80 -16.42 9.00 23.23
CA ALA A 80 -16.19 7.57 23.01
C ALA A 80 -16.53 6.78 24.27
N VAL A 81 -17.39 5.77 24.14
CA VAL A 81 -17.69 4.83 25.21
C VAL A 81 -16.84 3.59 25.01
N ILE A 82 -15.88 3.38 25.91
CA ILE A 82 -15.03 2.19 25.94
C ILE A 82 -15.54 1.25 27.05
N ARG A 83 -16.20 0.16 26.66
CA ARG A 83 -16.99 -0.74 27.50
C ARG A 83 -18.07 0.02 28.27
N ASN A 84 -17.80 0.36 29.53
CA ASN A 84 -18.72 1.09 30.41
C ASN A 84 -18.17 2.49 30.79
N THR A 85 -17.01 2.87 30.25
CA THR A 85 -16.35 4.14 30.57
C THR A 85 -16.56 5.13 29.44
N VAL A 86 -17.10 6.29 29.79
CA VAL A 86 -17.25 7.43 28.90
C VAL A 86 -15.94 8.20 28.88
N ILE A 87 -15.39 8.43 27.69
CA ILE A 87 -14.17 9.20 27.47
C ILE A 87 -14.50 10.40 26.59
N ASN A 88 -14.22 11.59 27.10
CA ASN A 88 -14.45 12.85 26.39
C ASN A 88 -13.25 13.23 25.51
N GLU A 89 -13.51 14.06 24.52
CA GLU A 89 -12.46 14.74 23.76
C GLU A 89 -11.48 15.47 24.71
N GLY A 90 -10.17 15.29 24.47
CA GLY A 90 -9.09 15.86 25.28
C GLY A 90 -8.62 15.01 26.46
N GLU A 91 -9.33 13.94 26.82
CA GLU A 91 -8.88 13.01 27.87
C GLU A 91 -7.72 12.11 27.40
N TRP A 92 -6.98 11.54 28.37
CA TRP A 92 -5.81 10.71 28.08
C TRP A 92 -6.19 9.25 27.88
N LEU A 93 -5.64 8.66 26.82
CA LEU A 93 -5.73 7.25 26.52
C LEU A 93 -4.36 6.73 26.11
N SER A 94 -4.03 5.51 26.54
CA SER A 94 -2.79 4.82 26.14
C SER A 94 -3.16 3.56 25.36
N LEU A 95 -2.46 3.30 24.26
CA LEU A 95 -2.69 2.14 23.40
C LEU A 95 -1.46 1.23 23.40
N ASN A 96 -1.69 -0.07 23.39
CA ASN A 96 -0.65 -1.07 23.15
C ASN A 96 -1.00 -1.92 21.92
N GLY A 97 -0.51 -1.50 20.75
CA GLY A 97 -0.73 -2.19 19.48
C GLY A 97 -0.02 -3.55 19.36
N SER A 98 0.69 -4.02 20.39
CA SER A 98 1.27 -5.38 20.42
C SER A 98 0.38 -6.37 21.17
N THR A 99 -0.45 -5.89 22.11
CA THR A 99 -1.35 -6.73 22.92
C THR A 99 -2.83 -6.39 22.70
N ASP A 100 -3.11 -5.45 21.79
CA ASP A 100 -4.42 -4.86 21.52
C ASP A 100 -5.10 -4.26 22.76
N GLU A 101 -4.30 -3.85 23.76
CA GLU A 101 -4.82 -3.26 24.99
C GLU A 101 -5.11 -1.76 24.81
N VAL A 102 -6.31 -1.38 25.27
CA VAL A 102 -6.74 0.01 25.41
C VAL A 102 -6.74 0.36 26.89
N ILE A 103 -5.85 1.26 27.29
CA ILE A 103 -5.52 1.54 28.70
C ILE A 103 -5.95 2.97 29.03
N LEU A 104 -6.79 3.13 30.05
CA LEU A 104 -7.23 4.45 30.51
C LEU A 104 -6.08 5.26 31.11
N GLY A 105 -6.07 6.55 30.80
CA GLY A 105 -5.10 7.50 31.33
C GLY A 105 -3.75 7.43 30.63
N LYS A 106 -2.78 8.11 31.25
CA LYS A 106 -1.43 8.34 30.72
C LYS A 106 -0.44 7.36 31.34
N GLN A 107 -0.02 6.36 30.57
CA GLN A 107 1.01 5.42 31.01
C GLN A 107 2.44 5.95 30.73
N PRO A 108 3.43 5.65 31.59
CA PRO A 108 4.81 6.05 31.36
C PRO A 108 5.42 5.26 30.19
N LEU A 109 6.12 5.95 29.29
CA LEU A 109 6.86 5.33 28.18
C LEU A 109 8.32 5.10 28.55
N SER A 110 8.90 4.01 28.04
CA SER A 110 10.34 3.78 28.13
C SER A 110 11.09 4.75 27.19
N PRO A 111 12.24 5.31 27.60
CA PRO A 111 13.03 6.20 26.75
C PRO A 111 13.63 5.42 25.56
N PRO A 112 13.73 6.02 24.36
CA PRO A 112 14.38 5.38 23.21
C PRO A 112 15.87 5.15 23.51
N ALA A 113 16.36 3.92 23.34
CA ALA A 113 17.78 3.60 23.42
C ALA A 113 18.33 3.41 22.01
N LEU A 114 19.06 4.41 21.48
CA LEU A 114 19.87 4.24 20.28
C LEU A 114 21.24 3.72 20.73
N SER A 115 21.53 2.45 20.44
CA SER A 115 22.80 1.82 20.81
C SER A 115 23.70 1.67 19.59
N VAL A 116 24.96 2.10 19.71
CA VAL A 116 26.05 1.83 18.73
C VAL A 116 26.25 0.32 18.54
N ASP A 117 25.95 -0.48 19.56
CA ASP A 117 26.01 -1.94 19.48
C ASP A 117 24.98 -2.50 18.49
N LEU A 118 23.81 -1.85 18.37
CA LEU A 118 22.77 -2.26 17.42
C LEU A 118 23.24 -2.06 15.98
N GLU A 119 23.89 -0.93 15.67
CA GLU A 119 24.43 -0.69 14.32
C GLU A 119 25.49 -1.74 13.97
N THR A 120 26.39 -2.02 14.91
CA THR A 120 27.44 -3.04 14.74
C THR A 120 26.82 -4.43 14.51
N PHE A 121 25.84 -4.81 15.33
CA PHE A 121 25.13 -6.08 15.21
C PHE A 121 24.40 -6.20 13.86
N MET A 122 23.67 -5.15 13.46
CA MET A 122 22.95 -5.13 12.18
C MET A 122 23.90 -5.17 10.97
N SER A 123 25.13 -4.64 11.10
CA SER A 123 26.16 -4.78 10.07
C SER A 123 26.60 -6.24 9.87
N TRP A 124 26.57 -7.07 10.92
CA TRP A 124 26.85 -8.50 10.82
C TRP A 124 25.68 -9.23 10.16
N ALA A 125 24.44 -8.90 10.54
CA ALA A 125 23.25 -9.44 9.90
C ALA A 125 23.27 -9.21 8.37
N ASP A 126 23.63 -8.00 7.93
CA ASP A 126 23.71 -7.66 6.51
C ASP A 126 24.80 -8.43 5.75
N LYS A 127 25.90 -8.79 6.40
CA LYS A 127 26.99 -9.56 5.76
C LYS A 127 26.61 -11.01 5.50
N VAL A 128 25.69 -11.56 6.28
CA VAL A 128 25.35 -12.98 6.26
C VAL A 128 24.09 -13.25 5.43
N ARG A 129 23.10 -12.35 5.47
CA ARG A 129 21.86 -12.54 4.73
C ARG A 129 22.08 -12.60 3.21
N ARG A 130 21.30 -13.45 2.54
CA ARG A 130 21.28 -13.53 1.07
C ARG A 130 20.16 -12.71 0.45
N LEU A 131 18.98 -12.72 1.08
CA LEU A 131 17.84 -11.93 0.64
C LEU A 131 18.17 -10.45 0.74
N LYS A 132 17.83 -9.70 -0.31
CA LYS A 132 17.76 -8.23 -0.20
C LYS A 132 16.53 -7.84 0.60
N VAL A 133 16.63 -6.73 1.33
CA VAL A 133 15.50 -6.15 2.05
C VAL A 133 15.18 -4.80 1.45
N MET A 134 14.02 -4.74 0.82
CA MET A 134 13.45 -3.56 0.18
C MET A 134 12.38 -2.96 1.09
N ALA A 135 11.85 -1.79 0.74
CA ALA A 135 10.75 -1.17 1.47
C ALA A 135 9.51 -0.95 0.62
N ASN A 136 8.35 -0.96 1.30
CA ASN A 136 7.09 -0.49 0.77
C ASN A 136 6.94 0.97 1.23
N ALA A 137 7.12 1.92 0.32
CA ALA A 137 7.06 3.35 0.65
C ALA A 137 6.49 4.14 -0.52
N ASP A 138 5.58 5.06 -0.20
CA ASP A 138 4.73 5.72 -1.20
C ASP A 138 4.99 7.25 -1.24
N THR A 139 5.80 7.77 -0.30
CA THR A 139 6.19 9.17 -0.18
C THR A 139 7.71 9.34 -0.13
N PRO A 140 8.26 10.52 -0.47
CA PRO A 140 9.70 10.81 -0.32
C PRO A 140 10.20 10.64 1.12
N GLU A 141 9.39 11.02 2.11
CA GLU A 141 9.72 10.92 3.54
C GLU A 141 9.78 9.47 4.01
N ASP A 142 8.81 8.64 3.60
CA ASP A 142 8.80 7.20 3.90
C ASP A 142 9.98 6.50 3.22
N ALA A 143 10.30 6.89 1.98
CA ALA A 143 11.47 6.37 1.26
C ALA A 143 12.76 6.71 2.01
N LEU A 144 12.95 7.96 2.43
CA LEU A 144 14.13 8.36 3.21
C LEU A 144 14.21 7.60 4.55
N THR A 145 13.08 7.45 5.25
CA THR A 145 12.99 6.68 6.49
C THR A 145 13.37 5.21 6.28
N ALA A 146 12.86 4.59 5.22
CA ALA A 146 13.21 3.22 4.86
C ALA A 146 14.71 3.07 4.57
N ARG A 147 15.29 4.01 3.82
CA ARG A 147 16.72 4.03 3.51
C ARG A 147 17.57 4.15 4.77
N ASN A 148 17.18 5.03 5.71
CA ASN A 148 17.84 5.17 7.00
C ASN A 148 17.77 3.89 7.85
N ASN A 149 16.69 3.12 7.73
CA ASN A 149 16.55 1.81 8.36
C ASN A 149 17.29 0.67 7.62
N GLY A 150 18.00 0.97 6.54
CA GLY A 150 18.85 0.04 5.78
C GLY A 150 18.15 -0.68 4.62
N ALA A 151 17.05 -0.12 4.10
CA ALA A 151 16.42 -0.64 2.89
C ALA A 151 17.34 -0.49 1.67
N GLN A 152 17.34 -1.50 0.80
CA GLN A 152 18.17 -1.55 -0.42
C GLN A 152 17.43 -1.10 -1.67
N GLY A 153 16.33 -0.36 -1.49
CA GLY A 153 15.45 0.16 -2.53
C GLY A 153 13.97 0.03 -2.13
N ILE A 154 13.09 0.40 -3.06
CA ILE A 154 11.63 0.30 -2.89
C ILE A 154 11.13 -0.89 -3.71
N GLY A 155 10.53 -1.87 -3.05
CA GLY A 155 9.92 -3.04 -3.72
C GLY A 155 8.43 -2.86 -4.03
N LEU A 156 7.81 -1.83 -3.45
CA LEU A 156 6.43 -1.43 -3.74
C LEU A 156 6.21 0.05 -3.38
N CYS A 157 6.04 0.89 -4.40
CA CYS A 157 5.46 2.23 -4.29
C CYS A 157 4.04 2.19 -4.85
N ARG A 158 3.05 2.41 -3.99
CA ARG A 158 1.62 2.44 -4.31
C ARG A 158 1.23 3.82 -4.81
N THR A 159 0.71 3.88 -6.03
CA THR A 159 0.36 5.16 -6.66
C THR A 159 -0.96 5.72 -6.17
N GLU A 160 -1.84 4.86 -5.67
CA GLU A 160 -3.13 5.22 -5.10
C GLU A 160 -3.03 6.15 -3.89
N HIS A 161 -2.06 5.90 -2.99
CA HIS A 161 -1.85 6.69 -1.78
C HIS A 161 -1.38 8.12 -2.10
N MET A 162 -0.74 8.32 -3.24
CA MET A 162 -0.31 9.65 -3.70
C MET A 162 -1.49 10.56 -3.98
N PHE A 163 -2.67 10.01 -4.30
CA PHE A 163 -3.86 10.80 -4.57
C PHE A 163 -4.60 11.23 -3.31
N PHE A 164 -4.37 10.57 -2.17
CA PHE A 164 -4.98 10.93 -0.88
C PHE A 164 -4.21 12.02 -0.12
N ALA A 165 -3.10 12.53 -0.68
CA ALA A 165 -2.27 13.52 -0.01
C ALA A 165 -2.92 14.91 0.12
N SER A 166 -3.91 15.25 -0.73
CA SER A 166 -4.65 16.50 -0.62
C SER A 166 -6.03 16.43 -1.30
N ASP A 167 -6.96 17.26 -0.83
CA ASP A 167 -8.30 17.38 -1.40
C ASP A 167 -8.28 17.70 -2.90
N ASP A 168 -7.33 18.54 -3.35
CA ASP A 168 -7.19 18.89 -4.77
C ASP A 168 -6.85 17.68 -5.64
N ARG A 169 -6.04 16.74 -5.11
CA ARG A 169 -5.68 15.50 -5.80
C ARG A 169 -6.87 14.54 -5.83
N ILE A 170 -7.59 14.40 -4.71
CA ILE A 170 -8.82 13.61 -4.64
C ILE A 170 -9.86 14.14 -5.63
N LYS A 171 -10.09 15.45 -5.67
CA LYS A 171 -11.00 16.11 -6.63
C LYS A 171 -10.61 15.85 -8.08
N ALA A 172 -9.31 15.89 -8.40
CA ALA A 172 -8.84 15.57 -9.74
C ALA A 172 -9.09 14.09 -10.11
N VAL A 173 -8.95 13.17 -9.16
CA VAL A 173 -9.34 11.75 -9.35
C VAL A 173 -10.86 11.60 -9.50
N ARG A 174 -11.68 12.26 -8.67
CA ARG A 174 -13.15 12.24 -8.78
C ARG A 174 -13.62 12.73 -10.16
N ARG A 175 -13.04 13.81 -10.67
CA ARG A 175 -13.29 14.30 -12.05
C ARG A 175 -12.96 13.25 -13.11
N MET A 176 -11.85 12.53 -12.96
CA MET A 176 -11.47 11.46 -13.87
C MET A 176 -12.45 10.28 -13.80
N ILE A 177 -12.94 9.91 -12.61
CA ILE A 177 -13.91 8.82 -12.42
C ILE A 177 -15.25 9.16 -13.06
N MET A 178 -15.70 10.41 -12.87
CA MET A 178 -16.97 10.91 -13.36
C MET A 178 -16.96 11.21 -14.87
N ALA A 179 -15.78 11.37 -15.49
CA ALA A 179 -15.64 11.64 -16.92
C ALA A 179 -16.39 10.61 -17.81
N ALA A 180 -17.37 11.12 -18.57
CA ALA A 180 -18.18 10.34 -19.50
C ALA A 180 -17.43 10.04 -20.81
N THR A 181 -16.58 10.96 -21.27
CA THR A 181 -15.80 10.79 -22.50
C THR A 181 -14.30 10.62 -22.23
N THR A 182 -13.60 10.05 -23.19
CA THR A 182 -12.15 9.88 -23.15
C THR A 182 -11.42 11.23 -23.10
N GLU A 183 -11.96 12.26 -23.76
CA GLU A 183 -11.41 13.62 -23.75
C GLU A 183 -11.50 14.25 -22.37
N GLN A 184 -12.66 14.14 -21.71
CA GLN A 184 -12.84 14.60 -20.33
C GLN A 184 -11.90 13.86 -19.38
N ARG A 185 -11.76 12.53 -19.56
CA ARG A 185 -10.86 11.72 -18.74
C ARG A 185 -9.40 12.14 -18.91
N LYS A 186 -8.95 12.37 -20.15
CA LYS A 186 -7.61 12.89 -20.45
C LYS A 186 -7.38 14.27 -19.86
N ALA A 187 -8.37 15.15 -19.90
CA ALA A 187 -8.27 16.47 -19.28
C ALA A 187 -8.08 16.37 -17.76
N ALA A 188 -8.84 15.52 -17.08
CA ALA A 188 -8.66 15.26 -15.65
C ALA A 188 -7.30 14.60 -15.34
N LEU A 189 -6.85 13.66 -16.17
CA LEU A 189 -5.56 13.00 -16.02
C LEU A 189 -4.38 13.95 -16.18
N ASN A 190 -4.48 14.95 -17.06
CA ASN A 190 -3.46 15.99 -17.20
C ASN A 190 -3.31 16.84 -15.94
N LEU A 191 -4.35 16.97 -15.11
CA LEU A 191 -4.26 17.61 -13.79
C LEU A 191 -3.48 16.74 -12.79
N LEU A 192 -3.57 15.41 -12.91
CA LEU A 192 -2.88 14.45 -12.05
C LEU A 192 -1.41 14.26 -12.40
N LEU A 193 -1.05 14.41 -13.67
CA LEU A 193 0.31 14.26 -14.18
C LEU A 193 1.38 15.06 -13.39
N PRO A 194 1.24 16.38 -13.13
CA PRO A 194 2.24 17.14 -12.40
C PRO A 194 2.41 16.67 -10.95
N TYR A 195 1.34 16.24 -10.28
CA TYR A 195 1.38 15.71 -8.92
C TYR A 195 2.20 14.43 -8.86
N GLN A 196 1.83 13.43 -9.67
CA GLN A 196 2.56 12.16 -9.76
C GLN A 196 4.02 12.36 -10.13
N ARG A 197 4.30 13.21 -11.13
CA ARG A 197 5.68 13.51 -11.54
C ARG A 197 6.49 14.09 -10.37
N SER A 198 5.94 15.07 -9.65
CA SER A 198 6.62 15.68 -8.49
C SER A 198 6.92 14.67 -7.39
N ASP A 199 5.97 13.79 -7.07
CA ASP A 199 6.16 12.79 -6.02
C ASP A 199 7.26 11.78 -6.40
N PHE A 200 7.24 11.30 -7.65
CA PHE A 200 8.27 10.40 -8.15
C PHE A 200 9.66 11.03 -8.19
N GLU A 201 9.77 12.32 -8.54
CA GLU A 201 11.05 13.05 -8.46
C GLU A 201 11.59 13.05 -7.02
N GLY A 202 10.72 13.27 -6.03
CA GLY A 202 11.07 13.20 -4.61
C GLY A 202 11.51 11.79 -4.19
N ILE A 203 10.79 10.75 -4.60
CA ILE A 203 11.11 9.35 -4.28
C ILE A 203 12.43 8.92 -4.92
N PHE A 204 12.66 9.22 -6.20
CA PHE A 204 13.92 8.91 -6.88
C PHE A 204 15.10 9.63 -6.24
N ARG A 205 14.93 10.88 -5.80
CA ARG A 205 15.95 11.61 -5.06
C ARG A 205 16.29 10.94 -3.73
N ALA A 206 15.27 10.53 -2.96
CA ALA A 206 15.46 9.82 -1.70
C ALA A 206 16.16 8.46 -1.89
N MET A 207 15.95 7.82 -3.04
CA MET A 207 16.47 6.49 -3.41
C MET A 207 17.65 6.54 -4.38
N ASP A 208 18.41 7.64 -4.43
CA ASP A 208 19.57 7.76 -5.32
C ASP A 208 20.51 6.56 -5.24
N GLY A 209 20.66 5.86 -6.37
CA GLY A 209 21.49 4.67 -6.53
C GLY A 209 20.81 3.34 -6.17
N LEU A 210 19.52 3.34 -5.84
CA LEU A 210 18.76 2.14 -5.45
C LEU A 210 17.55 1.90 -6.38
N PRO A 211 17.13 0.64 -6.58
CA PRO A 211 15.94 0.30 -7.36
C PRO A 211 14.65 0.82 -6.72
N VAL A 212 13.75 1.33 -7.54
CA VAL A 212 12.41 1.79 -7.15
C VAL A 212 11.36 1.13 -8.03
N THR A 213 10.58 0.24 -7.42
CA THR A 213 9.46 -0.47 -8.06
C THR A 213 8.15 0.26 -7.82
N ILE A 214 7.55 0.81 -8.88
CA ILE A 214 6.31 1.58 -8.83
C ILE A 214 5.16 0.72 -9.36
N ARG A 215 4.10 0.56 -8.56
CA ARG A 215 2.89 -0.17 -8.95
C ARG A 215 1.87 0.79 -9.56
N LEU A 216 1.34 0.42 -10.73
CA LEU A 216 0.24 1.15 -11.37
C LEU A 216 -1.03 1.12 -10.50
N LEU A 217 -2.00 1.97 -10.83
CA LEU A 217 -3.23 2.15 -10.08
C LEU A 217 -3.95 0.80 -9.85
N ASP A 218 -4.21 0.50 -8.59
CA ASP A 218 -4.80 -0.77 -8.17
C ASP A 218 -6.20 -0.70 -7.56
N PRO A 219 -6.60 0.29 -6.74
CA PRO A 219 -7.90 0.24 -6.07
C PRO A 219 -9.08 0.39 -7.05
N PRO A 220 -10.25 -0.15 -6.68
CA PRO A 220 -11.48 0.12 -7.40
C PRO A 220 -11.88 1.59 -7.27
N LEU A 221 -12.55 2.12 -8.29
CA LEU A 221 -12.82 3.55 -8.37
C LEU A 221 -13.76 4.08 -7.28
N HIS A 222 -14.61 3.24 -6.69
CA HIS A 222 -15.55 3.69 -5.66
C HIS A 222 -14.84 4.10 -4.35
N GLU A 223 -13.61 3.64 -4.09
CA GLU A 223 -12.84 4.06 -2.92
C GLU A 223 -12.48 5.56 -2.94
N TYR A 224 -12.57 6.23 -4.09
CA TYR A 224 -12.31 7.67 -4.21
C TYR A 224 -13.58 8.53 -4.11
N LEU A 225 -14.76 7.92 -4.06
CA LEU A 225 -16.01 8.66 -3.94
C LEU A 225 -16.16 9.21 -2.51
N PRO A 226 -16.84 10.36 -2.33
CA PRO A 226 -17.18 10.85 -1.00
C PRO A 226 -17.96 9.80 -0.20
N GLU A 227 -17.78 9.82 1.12
CA GLU A 227 -18.60 9.03 2.03
C GLU A 227 -19.80 9.85 2.52
N GLY A 228 -20.95 9.19 2.71
CA GLY A 228 -22.14 9.84 3.26
C GLY A 228 -23.43 9.26 2.70
N ASP A 229 -24.53 9.97 2.98
CA ASP A 229 -25.81 9.67 2.33
C ASP A 229 -25.71 9.95 0.83
N LEU A 230 -26.42 9.16 0.03
CA LEU A 230 -26.34 9.23 -1.43
C LEU A 230 -26.62 10.63 -1.96
N ASP A 231 -27.58 11.35 -1.37
CA ASP A 231 -27.91 12.73 -1.74
C ASP A 231 -26.74 13.70 -1.50
N GLN A 232 -25.96 13.50 -0.43
CA GLN A 232 -24.77 14.32 -0.12
C GLN A 232 -23.65 14.02 -1.11
N ILE A 233 -23.40 12.73 -1.38
CA ILE A 233 -22.39 12.29 -2.34
C ILE A 233 -22.69 12.87 -3.74
N VAL A 234 -23.96 12.79 -4.16
CA VAL A 234 -24.40 13.34 -5.45
C VAL A 234 -24.22 14.86 -5.49
N SER A 235 -24.62 15.58 -4.44
CA SER A 235 -24.47 17.03 -4.36
C SER A 235 -23.01 17.48 -4.45
N GLU A 236 -22.12 16.82 -3.70
CA GLU A 236 -20.69 17.13 -3.70
C GLU A 236 -20.05 16.86 -5.06
N LEU A 237 -20.29 15.69 -5.66
CA LEU A 237 -19.74 15.35 -6.97
C LEU A 237 -20.28 16.25 -8.08
N THR A 238 -21.55 16.65 -8.01
CA THR A 238 -22.15 17.62 -8.94
C THR A 238 -21.40 18.96 -8.85
N ALA A 239 -21.13 19.45 -7.64
CA ALA A 239 -20.39 20.69 -7.42
C ALA A 239 -18.93 20.61 -7.90
N GLU A 240 -18.27 19.47 -7.73
CA GLU A 240 -16.86 19.29 -8.09
C GLU A 240 -16.62 19.09 -9.59
N THR A 241 -17.58 18.46 -10.28
CA THR A 241 -17.45 18.00 -11.66
C THR A 241 -18.26 18.81 -12.66
N GLY A 242 -19.31 19.50 -12.22
CA GLY A 242 -20.24 20.24 -13.08
C GLY A 242 -21.20 19.35 -13.88
N MET A 243 -21.30 18.07 -13.56
CA MET A 243 -22.26 17.13 -14.15
C MET A 243 -23.66 17.29 -13.55
N THR A 244 -24.69 16.74 -14.19
CA THR A 244 -26.05 16.75 -13.61
C THR A 244 -26.22 15.67 -12.54
N GLU A 245 -27.16 15.86 -11.61
CA GLU A 245 -27.43 14.87 -10.55
C GLU A 245 -27.75 13.48 -11.12
N ASP A 246 -28.54 13.41 -12.20
CA ASP A 246 -28.88 12.15 -12.88
C ASP A 246 -27.64 11.44 -13.47
N GLU A 247 -26.70 12.20 -14.04
CA GLU A 247 -25.47 11.64 -14.59
C GLU A 247 -24.57 11.08 -13.48
N VAL A 248 -24.44 11.82 -12.37
CA VAL A 248 -23.68 11.40 -11.19
C VAL A 248 -24.30 10.14 -10.58
N PHE A 249 -25.62 10.12 -10.40
CA PHE A 249 -26.32 8.95 -9.86
C PHE A 249 -26.12 7.71 -10.72
N SER A 250 -26.32 7.82 -12.04
CA SER A 250 -26.10 6.71 -12.97
C SER A 250 -24.65 6.21 -12.95
N ARG A 251 -23.69 7.11 -12.72
CA ARG A 251 -22.27 6.76 -12.63
C ARG A 251 -21.95 6.03 -11.34
N ILE A 252 -22.43 6.51 -10.19
CA ILE A 252 -22.26 5.85 -8.89
C ILE A 252 -22.84 4.43 -8.94
N GLU A 253 -24.05 4.27 -9.48
CA GLU A 253 -24.68 2.95 -9.61
C GLU A 253 -23.84 1.99 -10.47
N LYS A 254 -23.28 2.46 -11.58
CA LYS A 254 -22.40 1.67 -12.45
C LYS A 254 -21.06 1.30 -11.82
N LEU A 255 -20.57 2.11 -10.88
CA LEU A 255 -19.31 1.88 -10.16
C LEU A 255 -19.51 1.06 -8.88
N SER A 256 -20.76 0.87 -8.46
CA SER A 256 -21.10 0.04 -7.31
C SER A 256 -20.84 -1.42 -7.64
N GLU A 257 -20.11 -2.09 -6.75
CA GLU A 257 -19.73 -3.48 -6.92
C GLU A 257 -20.09 -4.29 -5.67
N VAL A 258 -20.59 -5.50 -5.87
CA VAL A 258 -20.93 -6.40 -4.76
C VAL A 258 -19.67 -6.86 -4.01
N LYS A 259 -18.55 -7.06 -4.73
CA LYS A 259 -17.26 -7.49 -4.17
C LYS A 259 -16.09 -6.71 -4.77
N PRO A 260 -15.87 -5.45 -4.31
CA PRO A 260 -14.79 -4.56 -4.76
C PRO A 260 -13.42 -5.22 -4.98
N MET A 261 -13.02 -6.09 -4.05
CA MET A 261 -11.72 -6.75 -4.06
C MET A 261 -11.46 -7.62 -5.30
N LEU A 262 -12.49 -8.16 -5.94
CA LEU A 262 -12.35 -9.13 -7.05
C LEU A 262 -12.74 -8.56 -8.41
N CYS A 263 -13.14 -7.30 -8.50
CA CYS A 263 -13.87 -6.77 -9.65
C CYS A 263 -13.06 -5.75 -10.47
N PHE A 264 -13.58 -4.56 -10.75
CA PHE A 264 -13.07 -3.64 -11.76
C PHE A 264 -11.95 -2.73 -11.24
N ARG A 265 -10.75 -3.31 -11.15
CA ARG A 265 -9.56 -2.68 -10.56
C ARG A 265 -8.26 -3.16 -11.21
N GLY A 266 -7.10 -2.66 -10.78
CA GLY A 266 -5.78 -3.11 -11.23
C GLY A 266 -5.60 -3.08 -12.76
N CYS A 267 -4.97 -4.11 -13.35
CA CYS A 267 -4.73 -4.14 -14.79
C CYS A 267 -6.01 -4.08 -15.63
N ARG A 268 -7.16 -4.53 -15.11
CA ARG A 268 -8.44 -4.50 -15.83
C ARG A 268 -8.87 -3.06 -16.10
N LEU A 269 -8.69 -2.20 -15.09
CA LEU A 269 -8.95 -0.78 -15.21
C LEU A 269 -8.00 -0.13 -16.22
N GLY A 270 -6.70 -0.44 -16.14
CA GLY A 270 -5.70 0.07 -17.10
C GLY A 270 -5.87 -0.47 -18.53
N ILE A 271 -6.51 -1.63 -18.73
CA ILE A 271 -6.84 -2.17 -20.06
C ILE A 271 -8.08 -1.44 -20.61
N SER A 272 -9.12 -1.29 -19.80
CA SER A 272 -10.36 -0.62 -20.21
C SER A 272 -10.17 0.88 -20.45
N TYR A 273 -9.27 1.53 -19.70
CA TYR A 273 -8.94 2.95 -19.82
C TYR A 273 -7.42 3.13 -19.94
N PRO A 274 -6.83 2.84 -21.12
CA PRO A 274 -5.38 2.90 -21.35
C PRO A 274 -4.74 4.23 -20.97
N GLU A 275 -5.46 5.35 -21.15
CA GLU A 275 -5.00 6.69 -20.81
C GLU A 275 -4.59 6.84 -19.33
N LEU A 276 -5.13 6.01 -18.42
CA LEU A 276 -4.71 5.96 -17.01
C LEU A 276 -3.25 5.52 -16.91
N THR A 277 -2.93 4.39 -17.54
CA THR A 277 -1.57 3.84 -17.55
C THR A 277 -0.64 4.73 -18.36
N GLU A 278 -1.12 5.34 -19.45
CA GLU A 278 -0.32 6.30 -20.21
C GLU A 278 0.09 7.51 -19.37
N MET A 279 -0.83 8.07 -18.58
CA MET A 279 -0.54 9.19 -17.69
C MET A 279 0.48 8.80 -16.62
N GLN A 280 0.26 7.68 -15.92
CA GLN A 280 1.18 7.20 -14.88
C GLN A 280 2.56 6.88 -15.45
N ALA A 281 2.65 6.14 -16.55
CA ALA A 281 3.92 5.84 -17.21
C ALA A 281 4.64 7.12 -17.65
N ARG A 282 3.92 8.10 -18.22
CA ARG A 282 4.48 9.40 -18.59
C ARG A 282 5.04 10.13 -17.36
N ALA A 283 4.29 10.17 -16.25
CA ALA A 283 4.73 10.80 -15.00
C ALA A 283 6.03 10.17 -14.48
N ILE A 284 6.07 8.83 -14.45
CA ILE A 284 7.22 8.03 -14.00
C ILE A 284 8.45 8.32 -14.87
N PHE A 285 8.34 8.20 -16.19
CA PHE A 285 9.48 8.40 -17.09
C PHE A 285 9.96 9.85 -17.11
N GLN A 286 9.05 10.83 -17.08
CA GLN A 286 9.44 12.24 -16.99
C GLN A 286 10.21 12.51 -15.70
N ALA A 287 9.72 12.03 -14.56
CA ALA A 287 10.41 12.17 -13.28
C ALA A 287 11.79 11.50 -13.28
N ALA A 288 11.88 10.28 -13.82
CA ALA A 288 13.13 9.54 -13.91
C ALA A 288 14.18 10.28 -14.75
N VAL A 289 13.79 10.80 -15.92
CA VAL A 289 14.69 11.59 -16.79
C VAL A 289 15.07 12.92 -16.13
N SER A 290 14.10 13.64 -15.54
CA SER A 290 14.37 14.88 -14.80
C SER A 290 15.43 14.68 -13.71
N MET A 291 15.29 13.63 -12.90
CA MET A 291 16.24 13.33 -11.82
C MET A 291 17.58 12.84 -12.34
N SER A 292 17.60 12.04 -13.41
CA SER A 292 18.84 11.60 -14.05
C SER A 292 19.64 12.78 -14.61
N ASN A 293 18.98 13.77 -15.22
CA ASN A 293 19.61 15.00 -15.69
C ASN A 293 20.18 15.87 -14.55
N GLN A 294 19.68 15.69 -13.32
CA GLN A 294 20.22 16.32 -12.10
C GLN A 294 21.34 15.49 -11.45
N GLY A 295 21.77 14.38 -12.07
CA GLY A 295 22.86 13.51 -11.59
C GLY A 295 22.42 12.39 -10.65
N VAL A 296 21.11 12.22 -10.40
CA VAL A 296 20.57 11.13 -9.57
C VAL A 296 20.61 9.82 -10.36
N LYS A 297 21.10 8.74 -9.75
CA LYS A 297 21.10 7.40 -10.35
C LYS A 297 19.75 6.73 -10.15
N VAL A 298 18.94 6.73 -11.21
CA VAL A 298 17.59 6.16 -11.19
C VAL A 298 17.58 4.72 -11.73
N PHE A 299 17.12 3.77 -10.92
CA PHE A 299 16.89 2.39 -11.31
C PHE A 299 15.39 2.08 -11.26
N LEU A 300 14.71 2.30 -12.39
CA LEU A 300 13.25 2.26 -12.46
C LEU A 300 12.72 0.84 -12.76
N GLU A 301 11.72 0.42 -11.98
CA GLU A 301 10.92 -0.76 -12.25
C GLU A 301 9.43 -0.41 -12.20
N ILE A 302 8.65 -0.81 -13.22
CA ILE A 302 7.20 -0.58 -13.28
C ILE A 302 6.48 -1.91 -13.13
N MET A 303 5.53 -1.98 -12.21
CA MET A 303 4.81 -3.19 -11.85
C MET A 303 3.32 -3.08 -12.19
N VAL A 304 2.82 -4.06 -12.94
CA VAL A 304 1.39 -4.19 -13.28
C VAL A 304 0.68 -5.02 -12.20
N PRO A 305 -0.37 -4.49 -11.56
CA PRO A 305 -1.15 -5.21 -10.53
C PRO A 305 -2.19 -6.15 -11.15
N LEU A 306 -2.61 -7.14 -10.36
CA LEU A 306 -3.80 -7.98 -10.56
C LEU A 306 -3.85 -8.77 -11.88
N VAL A 307 -2.69 -9.10 -12.44
CA VAL A 307 -2.57 -9.89 -13.66
C VAL A 307 -3.01 -11.33 -13.40
N GLY A 308 -3.88 -11.88 -14.25
CA GLY A 308 -4.27 -13.29 -14.23
C GLY A 308 -3.84 -14.06 -15.47
N THR A 309 -3.47 -13.37 -16.54
CA THR A 309 -3.15 -13.91 -17.86
C THR A 309 -1.92 -13.21 -18.48
N PRO A 310 -1.12 -13.90 -19.32
CA PRO A 310 -0.01 -13.25 -20.03
C PRO A 310 -0.49 -12.18 -21.02
N GLN A 311 -1.72 -12.26 -21.52
CA GLN A 311 -2.29 -11.27 -22.44
C GLN A 311 -2.57 -9.93 -21.75
N GLU A 312 -3.10 -9.94 -20.53
CA GLU A 312 -3.29 -8.73 -19.72
C GLU A 312 -1.96 -8.02 -19.47
N LEU A 313 -0.91 -8.78 -19.11
CA LEU A 313 0.42 -8.22 -18.91
C LEU A 313 1.00 -7.67 -20.21
N ARG A 314 0.94 -8.43 -21.31
CA ARG A 314 1.46 -8.00 -22.62
C ARG A 314 0.81 -6.69 -23.08
N HIS A 315 -0.49 -6.53 -22.87
CA HIS A 315 -1.20 -5.29 -23.19
C HIS A 315 -0.57 -4.09 -22.46
N GLN A 316 -0.42 -4.20 -21.14
CA GLN A 316 0.14 -3.13 -20.31
C GLN A 316 1.62 -2.88 -20.61
N VAL A 317 2.42 -3.93 -20.78
CA VAL A 317 3.84 -3.81 -21.16
C VAL A 317 4.00 -3.06 -22.48
N SER A 318 3.21 -3.40 -23.50
CA SER A 318 3.24 -2.72 -24.80
C SER A 318 2.95 -1.22 -24.66
N LEU A 319 1.94 -0.88 -23.86
CA LEU A 319 1.56 0.51 -23.59
C LEU A 319 2.66 1.29 -22.86
N ILE A 320 3.21 0.71 -21.77
CA ILE A 320 4.31 1.30 -20.99
C ILE A 320 5.53 1.56 -21.88
N ARG A 321 5.94 0.57 -22.70
CA ARG A 321 7.10 0.69 -23.59
C ARG A 321 6.88 1.74 -24.68
N SER A 322 5.65 1.84 -25.22
CA SER A 322 5.27 2.88 -26.19
C SER A 322 5.39 4.29 -25.59
N VAL A 323 4.90 4.49 -24.36
CA VAL A 323 5.01 5.77 -23.65
C VAL A 323 6.46 6.09 -23.31
N ALA A 324 7.24 5.11 -22.87
CA ALA A 324 8.68 5.28 -22.62
C ALA A 324 9.40 5.86 -23.84
N ASN A 325 9.18 5.25 -25.02
CA ASN A 325 9.80 5.70 -26.27
C ASN A 325 9.40 7.14 -26.65
N LYS A 326 8.14 7.51 -26.44
CA LYS A 326 7.66 8.89 -26.66
C LYS A 326 8.37 9.87 -25.73
N VAL A 327 8.39 9.59 -24.42
CA VAL A 327 9.05 10.47 -23.42
C VAL A 327 10.55 10.58 -23.68
N PHE A 328 11.23 9.48 -24.00
CA PHE A 328 12.66 9.51 -24.32
C PHE A 328 12.97 10.31 -25.59
N SER A 329 12.10 10.24 -26.60
CA SER A 329 12.22 11.04 -27.81
C SER A 329 11.97 12.53 -27.53
N GLU A 330 10.96 12.86 -26.73
CA GLU A 330 10.61 14.23 -26.33
C GLU A 330 11.71 14.88 -25.46
N MET A 331 12.37 14.11 -24.60
CA MET A 331 13.38 14.61 -23.66
C MET A 331 14.84 14.40 -24.14
N GLY A 332 15.04 13.76 -25.30
CA GLY A 332 16.36 13.52 -25.89
C GLY A 332 17.29 12.64 -25.06
N THR A 333 16.75 11.83 -24.14
CA THR A 333 17.53 10.98 -23.22
C THR A 333 16.83 9.63 -23.06
N THR A 334 17.61 8.55 -22.93
CA THR A 334 17.08 7.20 -22.67
C THR A 334 17.56 6.71 -21.32
N LEU A 335 16.73 5.90 -20.66
CA LEU A 335 17.05 5.25 -19.39
C LEU A 335 16.72 3.76 -19.45
N SER A 336 17.51 2.94 -18.77
CA SER A 336 17.17 1.54 -18.54
C SER A 336 16.06 1.43 -17.50
N TYR A 337 15.03 0.65 -17.79
CA TYR A 337 13.95 0.33 -16.86
C TYR A 337 13.54 -1.12 -17.05
N LYS A 338 12.84 -1.67 -16.06
CA LYS A 338 12.20 -2.99 -16.15
C LYS A 338 10.69 -2.87 -16.06
N VAL A 339 9.98 -3.78 -16.71
CA VAL A 339 8.54 -3.96 -16.51
C VAL A 339 8.28 -5.38 -16.00
N GLY A 340 7.55 -5.47 -14.90
CA GLY A 340 7.21 -6.73 -14.25
C GLY A 340 5.77 -6.74 -13.80
N THR A 341 5.42 -7.76 -13.02
CA THR A 341 4.04 -7.96 -12.58
C THR A 341 3.98 -8.35 -11.12
N MET A 342 2.88 -7.97 -10.50
CA MET A 342 2.47 -8.54 -9.24
C MET A 342 1.93 -9.95 -9.48
N ILE A 343 2.33 -10.91 -8.65
CA ILE A 343 1.75 -12.26 -8.62
C ILE A 343 0.88 -12.37 -7.39
N GLU A 344 -0.41 -12.12 -7.60
CA GLU A 344 -1.41 -12.07 -6.52
C GLU A 344 -2.74 -12.74 -6.87
N ILE A 345 -2.86 -13.26 -8.10
CA ILE A 345 -3.97 -14.11 -8.52
C ILE A 345 -3.46 -15.55 -8.58
N PRO A 346 -4.16 -16.54 -7.98
CA PRO A 346 -3.76 -17.95 -8.05
C PRO A 346 -3.52 -18.45 -9.48
N ARG A 347 -4.33 -17.99 -10.45
CA ARG A 347 -4.15 -18.29 -11.87
C ARG A 347 -2.78 -17.84 -12.40
N ALA A 348 -2.27 -16.69 -11.97
CA ALA A 348 -0.96 -16.20 -12.41
C ALA A 348 0.16 -17.18 -12.00
N ALA A 349 0.11 -17.68 -10.76
CA ALA A 349 1.04 -18.69 -10.29
C ALA A 349 0.95 -20.01 -11.08
N LEU A 350 -0.25 -20.39 -11.52
CA LEU A 350 -0.47 -21.59 -12.32
C LEU A 350 0.10 -21.49 -13.74
N VAL A 351 0.13 -20.29 -14.36
CA VAL A 351 0.64 -20.07 -15.73
C VAL A 351 1.88 -19.17 -15.77
N ALA A 352 2.67 -19.18 -14.69
CA ALA A 352 3.81 -18.29 -14.47
C ALA A 352 4.89 -18.37 -15.56
N ASP A 353 5.05 -19.53 -16.20
CA ASP A 353 5.99 -19.73 -17.31
C ASP A 353 5.61 -18.92 -18.57
N GLU A 354 4.32 -18.68 -18.81
CA GLU A 354 3.87 -17.81 -19.90
C GLU A 354 4.02 -16.34 -19.52
N ILE A 355 3.68 -15.97 -18.28
CA ILE A 355 3.77 -14.60 -17.78
C ILE A 355 5.24 -14.13 -17.75
N ALA A 356 6.17 -15.00 -17.34
CA ALA A 356 7.60 -14.69 -17.27
C ALA A 356 8.26 -14.38 -18.63
N LYS A 357 7.62 -14.75 -19.75
CA LYS A 357 8.09 -14.35 -21.09
C LYS A 357 7.94 -12.83 -21.28
N GLU A 358 6.92 -12.23 -20.69
CA GLU A 358 6.62 -10.80 -20.79
C GLU A 358 7.20 -10.01 -19.61
N ALA A 359 7.24 -10.60 -18.40
CA ALA A 359 7.71 -9.95 -17.18
C ALA A 359 9.24 -10.07 -16.99
N GLU A 360 9.87 -9.00 -16.54
CA GLU A 360 11.30 -8.98 -16.18
C GLU A 360 11.53 -9.24 -14.68
N PHE A 361 10.49 -9.11 -13.86
CA PHE A 361 10.48 -9.48 -12.45
C PHE A 361 9.06 -9.84 -11.99
N PHE A 362 8.98 -10.62 -10.92
CA PHE A 362 7.76 -10.93 -10.17
C PHE A 362 7.83 -10.35 -8.76
N SER A 363 6.71 -9.80 -8.29
CA SER A 363 6.53 -9.45 -6.89
C SER A 363 5.27 -10.09 -6.34
N PHE A 364 5.39 -10.98 -5.37
CA PHE A 364 4.21 -11.60 -4.77
C PHE A 364 3.42 -10.58 -3.94
N GLY A 365 2.17 -10.34 -4.32
CA GLY A 365 1.18 -9.64 -3.52
C GLY A 365 0.49 -10.63 -2.59
N THR A 366 1.21 -11.09 -1.57
CA THR A 366 0.75 -12.22 -0.73
C THR A 366 -0.54 -11.94 0.03
N ASN A 367 -0.87 -10.68 0.29
CA ASN A 367 -2.14 -10.32 0.93
C ASN A 367 -3.34 -10.75 0.08
N ASP A 368 -3.34 -10.39 -1.22
CA ASP A 368 -4.40 -10.75 -2.16
C ASP A 368 -4.30 -12.22 -2.58
N LEU A 369 -3.08 -12.77 -2.69
CA LEU A 369 -2.89 -14.18 -2.97
C LEU A 369 -3.48 -15.07 -1.86
N THR A 370 -3.26 -14.73 -0.58
CA THR A 370 -3.87 -15.41 0.57
C THR A 370 -5.39 -15.29 0.51
N GLN A 371 -5.91 -14.09 0.27
CA GLN A 371 -7.36 -13.83 0.17
C GLN A 371 -8.01 -14.73 -0.90
N MET A 372 -7.42 -14.81 -2.10
CA MET A 372 -7.96 -15.64 -3.18
C MET A 372 -7.74 -17.14 -2.97
N THR A 373 -6.65 -17.55 -2.31
CA THR A 373 -6.35 -18.97 -2.05
C THR A 373 -7.25 -19.55 -0.96
N PHE A 374 -7.48 -18.80 0.12
CA PHE A 374 -8.37 -19.21 1.20
C PHE A 374 -9.86 -18.91 0.92
N GLY A 375 -10.14 -17.97 0.01
CA GLY A 375 -11.49 -17.41 -0.15
C GLY A 375 -11.89 -16.51 1.01
N TYR A 376 -10.93 -15.85 1.67
CA TYR A 376 -11.15 -15.02 2.85
C TYR A 376 -11.10 -13.55 2.49
N SER A 377 -12.21 -12.84 2.67
CA SER A 377 -12.26 -11.38 2.61
C SER A 377 -11.55 -10.79 3.83
N ARG A 378 -10.49 -10.00 3.59
CA ARG A 378 -9.70 -9.36 4.66
C ARG A 378 -10.54 -8.47 5.58
N ASP A 379 -11.55 -7.82 5.02
CA ASP A 379 -12.44 -6.92 5.77
C ASP A 379 -13.48 -7.68 6.60
N ASP A 380 -13.77 -8.93 6.26
CA ASP A 380 -14.79 -9.75 6.92
C ASP A 380 -14.22 -10.87 7.80
N VAL A 381 -12.94 -11.23 7.66
CA VAL A 381 -12.33 -12.40 8.29
C VAL A 381 -12.42 -12.36 9.82
N GLY A 382 -12.43 -11.15 10.41
CA GLY A 382 -12.53 -10.95 11.86
C GLY A 382 -13.79 -11.55 12.50
N LYS A 383 -14.86 -11.80 11.71
CA LYS A 383 -16.12 -12.40 12.19
C LYS A 383 -15.98 -13.87 12.60
N PHE A 384 -15.00 -14.59 12.06
CA PHE A 384 -14.85 -16.04 12.31
C PHE A 384 -13.43 -16.49 12.64
N LEU A 385 -12.40 -15.70 12.29
CA LEU A 385 -11.00 -16.06 12.51
C LEU A 385 -10.68 -16.39 13.99
N PRO A 386 -11.14 -15.62 14.99
CA PRO A 386 -10.89 -15.98 16.40
C PRO A 386 -11.48 -17.35 16.79
N ILE A 387 -12.62 -17.73 16.20
CA ILE A 387 -13.24 -19.04 16.41
C ILE A 387 -12.38 -20.14 15.78
N TYR A 388 -11.80 -19.90 14.61
CA TYR A 388 -10.95 -20.87 13.92
C TYR A 388 -9.65 -21.13 14.70
N LEU A 389 -9.04 -20.06 15.23
CA LEU A 389 -7.83 -20.16 16.05
C LEU A 389 -8.11 -20.88 17.38
N SER A 390 -9.17 -20.49 18.10
CA SER A 390 -9.53 -21.12 19.38
C SER A 390 -9.92 -22.61 19.26
N LYS A 391 -10.47 -23.02 18.11
CA LYS A 391 -10.76 -24.43 17.80
C LYS A 391 -9.56 -25.20 17.23
N GLY A 392 -8.43 -24.55 17.02
CA GLY A 392 -7.25 -25.15 16.39
C GLY A 392 -7.44 -25.54 14.92
N LEU A 393 -8.44 -24.97 14.24
CA LEU A 393 -8.65 -25.17 12.79
C LEU A 393 -7.57 -24.46 11.97
N LEU A 394 -7.11 -23.31 12.47
CA LEU A 394 -5.93 -22.59 11.98
C LEU A 394 -4.96 -22.44 13.14
N GLN A 395 -3.66 -22.52 12.84
CA GLN A 395 -2.61 -22.32 13.85
C GLN A 395 -2.31 -20.83 14.03
N ASN A 396 -2.35 -20.06 12.96
CA ASN A 396 -2.04 -18.62 12.92
C ASN A 396 -3.03 -17.89 11.99
N ASP A 397 -3.10 -16.57 12.10
CA ASP A 397 -3.76 -15.73 11.09
C ASP A 397 -2.97 -15.83 9.77
N PRO A 398 -3.56 -16.34 8.67
CA PRO A 398 -2.87 -16.52 7.39
C PRO A 398 -2.52 -15.19 6.68
N PHE A 399 -3.01 -14.05 7.19
CA PHE A 399 -2.63 -12.72 6.72
C PHE A 399 -1.48 -12.07 7.51
N GLU A 400 -1.09 -12.68 8.64
CA GLU A 400 0.07 -12.29 9.43
C GLU A 400 1.25 -13.23 9.16
N VAL A 401 1.00 -14.53 9.28
CA VAL A 401 1.98 -15.60 9.05
C VAL A 401 1.62 -16.32 7.76
N LEU A 402 2.56 -16.37 6.83
CA LEU A 402 2.34 -16.99 5.52
C LEU A 402 1.92 -18.46 5.70
N ASP A 403 0.80 -18.84 5.10
CA ASP A 403 0.43 -20.23 4.93
C ASP A 403 1.40 -20.92 3.96
N GLN A 404 2.41 -21.61 4.51
CA GLN A 404 3.44 -22.27 3.72
C GLN A 404 2.91 -23.49 2.94
N ARG A 405 1.78 -24.08 3.34
CA ARG A 405 1.25 -25.32 2.75
C ARG A 405 0.35 -25.06 1.55
N GLY A 406 -0.52 -24.06 1.61
CA GLY A 406 -1.37 -23.65 0.49
C GLY A 406 -0.73 -22.53 -0.32
N VAL A 407 -0.71 -21.32 0.24
CA VAL A 407 -0.19 -20.12 -0.45
C VAL A 407 1.29 -20.28 -0.83
N GLY A 408 2.09 -20.85 0.07
CA GLY A 408 3.51 -21.15 -0.18
C GLY A 408 3.73 -22.15 -1.32
N GLN A 409 2.79 -23.06 -1.59
CA GLN A 409 2.88 -23.97 -2.73
C GLN A 409 2.73 -23.22 -4.06
N LEU A 410 1.83 -22.23 -4.13
CA LEU A 410 1.70 -21.35 -5.29
C LEU A 410 2.98 -20.54 -5.52
N ILE A 411 3.56 -19.98 -4.45
CA ILE A 411 4.81 -19.21 -4.53
C ILE A 411 5.98 -20.07 -5.07
N LYS A 412 6.14 -21.29 -4.54
CA LYS A 412 7.18 -22.23 -5.01
C LYS A 412 6.97 -22.63 -6.47
N MET A 413 5.72 -22.90 -6.86
CA MET A 413 5.36 -23.27 -8.23
C MET A 413 5.65 -22.13 -9.21
N ASP A 414 5.19 -20.92 -8.89
CA ASP A 414 5.37 -19.72 -9.69
C ASP A 414 6.86 -19.40 -9.88
N THR A 415 7.63 -19.35 -8.79
CA THR A 415 9.08 -19.07 -8.84
C THR A 415 9.81 -20.07 -9.73
N LYS A 416 9.49 -21.37 -9.60
CA LYS A 416 10.10 -22.43 -10.41
C LYS A 416 9.74 -22.30 -11.89
N LYS A 417 8.46 -22.11 -12.21
CA LYS A 417 7.97 -21.97 -13.59
C LYS A 417 8.48 -20.71 -14.26
N GLY A 418 8.42 -19.58 -13.55
CA GLY A 418 8.90 -18.29 -14.02
C GLY A 418 10.38 -18.31 -14.33
N ARG A 419 11.22 -18.83 -13.42
CA ARG A 419 12.67 -18.94 -13.66
C ARG A 419 13.04 -19.97 -14.73
N ALA A 420 12.23 -21.02 -14.92
CA ALA A 420 12.42 -21.94 -16.04
C ALA A 420 12.20 -21.26 -17.40
N ALA A 421 11.24 -20.34 -17.49
CA ALA A 421 11.00 -19.56 -18.70
C ALA A 421 11.98 -18.38 -18.88
N ARG A 422 12.41 -17.75 -17.77
CA ARG A 422 13.38 -16.65 -17.75
C ARG A 422 14.39 -16.87 -16.60
N PRO A 423 15.57 -17.45 -16.87
CA PRO A 423 16.56 -17.72 -15.82
C PRO A 423 17.06 -16.48 -15.06
N SER A 424 16.98 -15.29 -15.67
CA SER A 424 17.34 -14.01 -15.06
C SER A 424 16.17 -13.33 -14.32
N LEU A 425 15.04 -14.03 -14.12
CA LEU A 425 13.85 -13.46 -13.50
C LEU A 425 14.11 -13.18 -12.02
N MET A 426 14.01 -11.89 -11.67
CA MET A 426 14.01 -11.44 -10.28
C MET A 426 12.65 -11.74 -9.66
N VAL A 427 12.63 -12.34 -8.48
CA VAL A 427 11.40 -12.72 -7.77
C VAL A 427 11.48 -12.20 -6.35
N GLY A 428 10.54 -11.35 -5.97
CA GLY A 428 10.42 -10.87 -4.60
C GLY A 428 8.99 -10.93 -4.08
N ILE A 429 8.80 -10.39 -2.89
CA ILE A 429 7.50 -10.29 -2.23
C ILE A 429 7.32 -8.88 -1.69
N CYS A 430 6.11 -8.35 -1.83
CA CYS A 430 5.69 -7.14 -1.15
C CYS A 430 4.40 -7.41 -0.38
N GLY A 431 4.37 -7.04 0.90
CA GLY A 431 3.21 -7.26 1.76
C GLY A 431 3.61 -7.38 3.22
N GLU A 432 2.64 -7.70 4.06
CA GLU A 432 2.86 -7.80 5.51
C GLU A 432 3.77 -8.99 5.86
N HIS A 433 3.64 -10.09 5.15
CA HIS A 433 4.50 -11.27 5.30
C HIS A 433 5.98 -10.97 5.03
N GLY A 434 6.30 -9.92 4.26
CA GLY A 434 7.67 -9.53 3.94
C GLY A 434 8.47 -9.03 5.15
N GLY A 435 7.79 -8.71 6.26
CA GLY A 435 8.43 -8.31 7.52
C GLY A 435 8.18 -9.28 8.67
N GLU A 436 7.54 -10.44 8.42
CA GLU A 436 7.25 -11.44 9.45
C GLU A 436 8.35 -12.52 9.45
N PRO A 437 9.05 -12.76 10.58
CA PRO A 437 10.28 -13.56 10.59
C PRO A 437 10.16 -14.97 9.99
N SER A 438 9.09 -15.71 10.32
CA SER A 438 8.92 -17.08 9.83
C SER A 438 8.59 -17.13 8.33
N SER A 439 7.84 -16.15 7.83
CA SER A 439 7.57 -15.94 6.41
C SER A 439 8.84 -15.55 5.65
N VAL A 440 9.66 -14.65 6.21
CA VAL A 440 10.97 -14.28 5.63
C VAL A 440 11.89 -15.50 5.49
N ALA A 441 11.92 -16.36 6.50
CA ALA A 441 12.66 -17.62 6.44
C ALA A 441 12.18 -18.51 5.29
N PHE A 442 10.85 -18.69 5.16
CA PHE A 442 10.27 -19.43 4.03
C PHE A 442 10.65 -18.84 2.68
N PHE A 443 10.62 -17.51 2.52
CA PHE A 443 10.99 -16.85 1.25
C PHE A 443 12.46 -17.06 0.89
N ALA A 444 13.35 -17.07 1.89
CA ALA A 444 14.75 -17.38 1.69
C ALA A 444 14.95 -18.82 1.17
N GLU A 445 14.26 -19.78 1.79
CA GLU A 445 14.30 -21.19 1.39
C GLU A 445 13.65 -21.44 0.02
N ALA A 446 12.57 -20.72 -0.28
CA ALA A 446 11.92 -20.74 -1.60
C ALA A 446 12.78 -20.10 -2.70
N GLY A 447 13.89 -19.45 -2.32
CA GLY A 447 14.88 -18.90 -3.23
C GLY A 447 14.48 -17.57 -3.84
N LEU A 448 13.63 -16.77 -3.17
CA LEU A 448 13.36 -15.40 -3.60
C LEU A 448 14.63 -14.55 -3.54
N ASP A 449 14.66 -13.46 -4.31
CA ASP A 449 15.77 -12.53 -4.39
C ASP A 449 15.67 -11.41 -3.32
N TYR A 450 14.45 -11.05 -2.94
CA TYR A 450 14.21 -10.01 -1.94
C TYR A 450 12.87 -10.13 -1.22
N VAL A 451 12.78 -9.49 -0.06
CA VAL A 451 11.53 -9.22 0.66
C VAL A 451 11.33 -7.70 0.77
N SER A 452 10.08 -7.24 0.74
CA SER A 452 9.73 -5.83 0.84
C SER A 452 8.63 -5.60 1.88
N CYS A 453 8.94 -4.77 2.89
CA CYS A 453 8.07 -4.51 4.05
C CYS A 453 7.99 -3.02 4.37
N SER A 454 7.16 -2.61 5.33
CA SER A 454 7.09 -1.19 5.74
C SER A 454 8.45 -0.68 6.28
N PRO A 455 8.73 0.63 6.20
CA PRO A 455 10.01 1.23 6.58
C PRO A 455 10.52 0.79 7.96
N PHE A 456 9.65 0.71 8.96
CA PHE A 456 10.02 0.34 10.33
C PHE A 456 10.19 -1.17 10.55
N ARG A 457 9.72 -2.01 9.63
CA ARG A 457 9.94 -3.46 9.66
C ARG A 457 11.22 -3.89 8.96
N VAL A 458 11.88 -2.98 8.23
CA VAL A 458 13.15 -3.26 7.52
C VAL A 458 14.22 -3.87 8.45
N PRO A 459 14.48 -3.36 9.68
CA PRO A 459 15.48 -3.96 10.56
C PRO A 459 15.11 -5.38 10.99
N VAL A 460 13.82 -5.64 11.23
CA VAL A 460 13.31 -6.98 11.59
C VAL A 460 13.49 -7.96 10.42
N ALA A 461 13.13 -7.54 9.21
CA ALA A 461 13.32 -8.35 8.00
C ALA A 461 14.80 -8.62 7.72
N ARG A 462 15.69 -7.65 7.92
CA ARG A 462 17.16 -7.82 7.82
C ARG A 462 17.67 -8.87 8.78
N LEU A 463 17.24 -8.81 10.04
CA LEU A 463 17.63 -9.79 11.06
C LEU A 463 17.09 -11.19 10.74
N ALA A 464 15.79 -11.31 10.41
CA ALA A 464 15.18 -12.59 10.07
C ALA A 464 15.85 -13.24 8.84
N ALA A 465 16.17 -12.45 7.81
CA ALA A 465 16.88 -12.91 6.63
C ALA A 465 18.33 -13.35 6.92
N ALA A 466 18.95 -12.82 7.97
CA ALA A 466 20.27 -13.25 8.42
C ALA A 466 20.19 -14.53 9.26
N GLN A 467 19.20 -14.64 10.15
CA GLN A 467 19.00 -15.80 11.03
C GLN A 467 18.77 -17.10 10.27
N VAL A 468 18.08 -17.05 9.12
CA VAL A 468 17.88 -18.24 8.27
C VAL A 468 19.12 -18.61 7.44
N ALA A 469 20.10 -17.71 7.32
CA ALA A 469 21.32 -17.94 6.57
C ALA A 469 22.47 -18.52 7.42
N VAL A 470 22.27 -18.64 8.74
CA VAL A 470 23.15 -19.28 9.73
C VAL A 470 22.47 -20.54 10.22
#